data_AF-A0A2H3JDF0-F1
#
_entry.id   AF-A0A2H3JDF0-F1
#
_cell.length_a   1.000
_cell.length_b   1.000
_cell.length_c   1.000
_cell.angle_alpha   90.00
_cell.angle_beta   90.00
_cell.angle_gamma   90.00
#
_symmetry.space_group_name_H-M   'P 1'
#
loop_
_entity.id
_entity.type
_entity.pdbx_description
1 polymer ?
#
loop_
_entity_poly.entity_id
_entity_poly.type
_entity_poly.pdbx_seq_one_letter_code
_entity_poly.pdbx_strand_id
1 'polypeptide(L)'
;MDLRQTLMAIGRYWDIGRKWFVIMEPGGQGWGRTINVRLLNVYALGDRTPVIVLLYRALSDAQRWTSEEWAEAQADQNGQHEMATIKSTTLEQKLLLKVLSLNATYLPADYSPERGPTEDGFQVSLLLPVGPLSFGDVGKLNRDLGCAVCGKKSDNRCARCKSVSYCGDECQRADWSDHKQSCRSIVGGTWRTVPFAAMAPGTEGMCMSVMNRLTTTGHTRTIPVSTPSDRAAPPKNVHGSNVFLVKIQVALMTGRPQEMMVYDRQKSVHVFFTALGAPAYFEELLAEMRGPRGGYDGLKMYRWARRVSDWELSVCVDKEPQTEIKW
;
A
#
# COMPACT_ATOMS: atom_id res chain seq x y z
N MET A 1 0.22 4.43 -16.87
CA MET A 1 0.58 3.00 -16.98
C MET A 1 0.67 2.37 -15.58
N ASP A 2 1.21 2.93 -14.51
CA ASP A 2 1.56 2.19 -13.28
C ASP A 2 2.77 1.25 -13.48
N LEU A 3 3.63 1.20 -12.46
CA LEU A 3 4.92 0.50 -12.52
C LEU A 3 4.77 -1.01 -12.82
N ARG A 4 3.65 -1.63 -12.44
CA ARG A 4 3.41 -3.05 -12.70
C ARG A 4 3.23 -3.28 -14.19
N GLN A 5 2.49 -2.40 -14.88
CA GLN A 5 2.32 -2.51 -16.33
C GLN A 5 3.66 -2.36 -17.05
N THR A 6 4.54 -1.45 -16.60
CA THR A 6 5.92 -1.33 -17.10
C THR A 6 6.69 -2.65 -16.90
N LEU A 7 6.67 -3.23 -15.70
CA LEU A 7 7.35 -4.50 -15.42
C LEU A 7 6.79 -5.69 -16.21
N MET A 8 5.47 -5.74 -16.42
CA MET A 8 4.84 -6.76 -17.25
C MET A 8 5.24 -6.61 -18.72
N ALA A 9 5.41 -5.37 -19.21
CA ALA A 9 5.92 -5.12 -20.56
C ALA A 9 7.38 -5.59 -20.70
N ILE A 10 8.22 -5.37 -19.68
CA ILE A 10 9.60 -5.88 -19.63
C ILE A 10 9.61 -7.41 -19.69
N GLY A 11 8.78 -8.08 -18.89
CA GLY A 11 8.64 -9.54 -18.91
C GLY A 11 8.16 -10.05 -20.27
N ARG A 12 7.15 -9.41 -20.86
CA ARG A 12 6.66 -9.75 -22.20
C ARG A 12 7.75 -9.63 -23.26
N TYR A 13 8.61 -8.61 -23.18
CA TYR A 13 9.73 -8.46 -24.11
C TYR A 13 10.74 -9.60 -23.98
N TRP A 14 11.05 -10.03 -22.76
CA TRP A 14 11.84 -11.24 -22.56
C TRP A 14 11.20 -12.46 -23.23
N ASP A 15 9.90 -12.68 -23.01
CA ASP A 15 9.17 -13.85 -23.53
C ASP A 15 9.15 -13.92 -25.07
N ILE A 16 9.11 -12.78 -25.74
CA ILE A 16 9.14 -12.71 -27.23
C ILE A 16 10.57 -12.61 -27.79
N GLY A 17 11.61 -12.80 -26.97
CA GLY A 17 13.01 -12.77 -27.39
C GLY A 17 13.57 -11.36 -27.65
N ARG A 18 12.90 -10.31 -27.17
CA ARG A 18 13.32 -8.91 -27.28
C ARG A 18 14.08 -8.50 -26.02
N LYS A 19 15.41 -8.51 -26.10
CA LYS A 19 16.31 -8.30 -24.96
C LYS A 19 16.71 -6.86 -24.72
N TRP A 20 16.22 -5.91 -25.50
CA TRP A 20 16.55 -4.49 -25.33
C TRP A 20 15.35 -3.62 -25.70
N PHE A 21 15.26 -2.45 -25.08
CA PHE A 21 14.19 -1.49 -25.31
C PHE A 21 14.52 -0.13 -24.67
N VAL A 22 13.75 0.89 -25.07
CA VAL A 22 13.81 2.24 -24.51
C VAL A 22 12.51 2.53 -23.76
N ILE A 23 12.61 3.08 -22.55
CA ILE A 23 11.47 3.60 -21.80
C ILE A 23 11.42 5.12 -21.98
N MET A 24 10.28 5.65 -22.40
CA MET A 24 10.13 7.09 -22.68
C MET A 24 8.72 7.60 -22.40
N GLU A 25 8.57 8.92 -22.26
CA GLU A 25 7.28 9.56 -21.97
C GLU A 25 6.34 9.57 -23.20
N PRO A 26 5.03 9.28 -23.04
CA PRO A 26 4.09 9.37 -24.15
C PRO A 26 3.82 10.82 -24.58
N GLY A 27 4.04 11.14 -25.86
CA GLY A 27 3.40 12.28 -26.53
C GLY A 27 4.02 13.68 -26.36
N GLY A 28 5.29 13.81 -25.96
CA GLY A 28 5.98 15.11 -25.93
C GLY A 28 6.52 15.55 -27.31
N GLN A 29 6.53 16.85 -27.59
CA GLN A 29 7.29 17.46 -28.71
C GLN A 29 8.82 17.42 -28.51
N GLY A 30 9.30 16.60 -27.56
CA GLY A 30 10.70 16.38 -27.23
C GLY A 30 10.88 14.98 -26.64
N TRP A 31 12.09 14.44 -26.78
CA TRP A 31 12.49 13.21 -26.12
C TRP A 31 12.79 13.55 -24.66
N GLY A 32 11.74 13.58 -23.82
CA GLY A 32 11.91 13.65 -22.36
C GLY A 32 12.85 12.53 -21.86
N ARG A 33 13.17 12.52 -20.56
CA ARG A 33 14.04 11.49 -19.96
C ARG A 33 13.75 10.08 -20.49
N THR A 34 14.81 9.45 -21.01
CA THR A 34 14.76 8.08 -21.52
C THR A 34 15.50 7.13 -20.58
N ILE A 35 15.10 5.87 -20.59
CA ILE A 35 15.84 4.81 -19.92
C ILE A 35 16.13 3.74 -20.96
N ASN A 36 17.39 3.60 -21.34
CA ASN A 36 17.86 2.48 -22.14
C ASN A 36 17.99 1.26 -21.25
N VAL A 37 17.48 0.10 -21.71
CA VAL A 37 17.49 -1.13 -20.93
C VAL A 37 17.90 -2.32 -21.80
N ARG A 38 18.89 -3.09 -21.34
CA ARG A 38 19.24 -4.41 -21.89
C ARG A 38 19.02 -5.49 -20.84
N LEU A 39 18.21 -6.49 -21.18
CA LEU A 39 17.97 -7.67 -20.37
C LEU A 39 19.11 -8.65 -20.56
N LEU A 40 19.69 -9.09 -19.44
CA LEU A 40 20.80 -10.03 -19.43
C LEU A 40 20.27 -11.45 -19.29
N ASN A 41 19.68 -11.75 -18.14
CA ASN A 41 19.26 -13.10 -17.75
C ASN A 41 17.97 -13.05 -16.93
N VAL A 42 17.23 -14.16 -16.94
CA VAL A 42 16.12 -14.40 -16.03
C VAL A 42 16.41 -15.63 -15.19
N TYR A 43 16.40 -15.46 -13.87
CA TYR A 43 16.59 -16.53 -12.90
C TYR A 43 15.27 -16.85 -12.20
N ALA A 44 15.12 -18.08 -11.72
CA ALA A 44 14.04 -18.44 -10.81
C ALA A 44 14.54 -18.29 -9.36
N LEU A 45 13.88 -17.42 -8.58
CA LEU A 45 14.01 -17.37 -7.13
C LEU A 45 12.95 -18.31 -6.53
N GLY A 46 13.42 -19.41 -5.95
CA GLY A 46 12.54 -20.53 -5.60
C GLY A 46 11.91 -21.15 -6.85
N ASP A 47 10.69 -21.67 -6.72
CA ASP A 47 10.10 -22.48 -7.81
C ASP A 47 9.41 -21.64 -8.90
N ARG A 48 9.05 -20.38 -8.63
CA ARG A 48 8.10 -19.61 -9.49
C ARG A 48 8.32 -18.11 -9.60
N THR A 49 9.29 -17.52 -8.89
CA THR A 49 9.48 -16.07 -8.91
C THR A 49 10.58 -15.68 -9.89
N PRO A 50 10.26 -15.06 -11.05
CA PRO A 50 11.29 -14.64 -11.99
C PRO A 50 12.09 -13.45 -11.44
N VAL A 51 13.39 -13.46 -11.63
CA VAL A 51 14.30 -12.36 -11.34
C VAL A 51 14.95 -11.95 -12.65
N ILE A 52 14.67 -10.74 -13.12
CA ILE A 52 15.22 -10.24 -14.39
C ILE A 52 16.44 -9.39 -14.08
N VAL A 53 17.63 -9.84 -14.47
CA VAL A 53 18.87 -9.06 -14.36
C VAL A 53 19.06 -8.26 -15.63
N LEU A 54 19.40 -6.97 -15.47
CA LEU A 54 19.47 -6.03 -16.59
C LEU A 54 20.56 -4.98 -16.40
N LEU A 55 20.97 -4.41 -17.53
CA LEU A 55 21.68 -3.14 -17.60
C LEU A 55 20.68 -2.03 -17.91
N TYR A 56 20.86 -0.87 -17.28
CA TYR A 56 20.08 0.31 -17.60
C TYR A 56 20.89 1.60 -17.55
N ARG A 57 20.49 2.59 -18.32
CA ARG A 57 21.02 3.96 -18.23
C ARG A 57 19.89 4.96 -18.39
N ALA A 58 19.72 5.82 -17.39
CA ALA A 58 18.81 6.96 -17.47
C ALA A 58 19.53 8.12 -18.16
N LEU A 59 18.92 8.66 -19.20
CA LEU A 59 19.47 9.71 -20.04
C LEU A 59 18.53 10.92 -20.03
N SER A 60 19.13 12.10 -20.06
CA SER A 60 18.39 13.35 -20.26
C SER A 60 18.19 13.63 -21.74
N ASP A 61 17.30 14.57 -22.07
CA ASP A 61 17.05 15.03 -23.43
C ASP A 61 18.34 15.49 -24.14
N ALA A 62 19.27 16.10 -23.38
CA ALA A 62 20.59 16.53 -23.89
C ALA A 62 21.49 15.35 -24.32
N GLN A 63 21.19 14.14 -23.86
CA GLN A 63 21.93 12.91 -24.17
C GLN A 63 21.14 12.00 -25.12
N ARG A 64 20.16 12.55 -25.85
CA ARG A 64 19.34 11.81 -26.81
C ARG A 64 20.18 11.04 -27.83
N TRP A 65 21.22 11.66 -28.38
CA TRP A 65 22.07 11.01 -29.38
C TRP A 65 22.76 9.76 -28.82
N THR A 66 23.23 9.81 -27.56
CA THR A 66 23.76 8.64 -26.85
C THR A 66 22.70 7.55 -26.69
N SER A 67 21.44 7.94 -26.49
CA SER A 67 20.31 7.00 -26.40
C SER A 67 20.07 6.28 -27.73
N GLU A 68 20.07 7.04 -28.82
CA GLU A 68 19.83 6.59 -30.20
C GLU A 68 20.99 5.72 -30.70
N GLU A 69 22.24 6.16 -30.52
CA GLU A 69 23.45 5.41 -30.89
C GLU A 69 23.48 4.03 -30.22
N TRP A 70 23.13 3.95 -28.92
CA TRP A 70 23.02 2.66 -28.25
C TRP A 70 21.88 1.80 -28.83
N ALA A 71 20.73 2.39 -29.14
CA ALA A 71 19.59 1.65 -29.70
C ALA A 71 19.88 1.11 -31.10
N GLU A 72 20.58 1.88 -31.94
CA GLU A 72 21.06 1.45 -33.27
C GLU A 72 22.06 0.29 -33.13
N ALA A 73 23.04 0.40 -32.23
CA ALA A 73 23.99 -0.68 -31.97
C ALA A 73 23.29 -1.97 -31.50
N GLN A 74 22.25 -1.86 -30.66
CA GLN A 74 21.44 -3.03 -30.27
C GLN A 74 20.62 -3.58 -31.43
N ALA A 75 20.03 -2.72 -32.26
CA ALA A 75 19.27 -3.15 -33.44
C ALA A 75 20.15 -3.96 -34.41
N ASP A 76 21.36 -3.48 -34.71
CA ASP A 76 22.31 -4.15 -35.59
C ASP A 76 22.81 -5.47 -35.00
N GLN A 77 23.21 -5.46 -33.73
CA GLN A 77 23.71 -6.66 -33.05
C GLN A 77 22.68 -7.79 -32.96
N ASN A 78 21.39 -7.43 -32.84
CA ASN A 78 20.30 -8.41 -32.66
C ASN A 78 19.50 -8.67 -33.95
N GLY A 79 19.77 -7.98 -35.06
CA GLY A 79 18.97 -8.04 -36.28
C GLY A 79 17.53 -7.56 -36.09
N GLN A 80 17.31 -6.58 -35.21
CA GLN A 80 15.99 -6.08 -34.80
C GLN A 80 15.90 -4.57 -35.07
N HIS A 81 15.59 -4.14 -36.30
CA HIS A 81 15.59 -2.73 -36.68
C HIS A 81 14.38 -1.92 -36.17
N GLU A 82 13.36 -2.58 -35.60
CA GLU A 82 12.26 -1.88 -34.95
C GLU A 82 12.60 -1.57 -33.48
N MET A 83 12.70 -0.28 -33.16
CA MET A 83 12.98 0.18 -31.80
C MET A 83 11.85 -0.20 -30.84
N ALA A 84 12.17 -1.07 -29.90
CA ALA A 84 11.26 -1.49 -28.83
C ALA A 84 11.07 -0.36 -27.82
N THR A 85 9.82 0.05 -27.57
CA THR A 85 9.52 1.17 -26.67
C THR A 85 8.45 0.83 -25.62
N ILE A 86 8.72 1.23 -24.37
CA ILE A 86 7.73 1.20 -23.28
C ILE A 86 7.37 2.65 -22.93
N LYS A 87 6.08 2.98 -23.05
CA LYS A 87 5.56 4.30 -22.67
C LYS A 87 5.40 4.39 -21.16
N SER A 88 6.06 5.34 -20.51
CA SER A 88 5.99 5.52 -19.06
C SER A 88 6.04 6.99 -18.66
N THR A 89 5.21 7.40 -17.70
CA THR A 89 5.20 8.77 -17.20
C THR A 89 6.46 9.10 -16.41
N THR A 90 6.80 10.39 -16.29
CA THR A 90 7.93 10.84 -15.48
C THR A 90 7.93 10.30 -14.04
N LEU A 91 6.76 10.20 -13.40
CA LEU A 91 6.65 9.64 -12.04
C LEU A 91 6.93 8.13 -12.01
N GLU A 92 6.41 7.38 -12.97
CA GLU A 92 6.67 5.94 -13.10
C GLU A 92 8.15 5.65 -13.35
N GLN A 93 8.80 6.42 -14.24
CA GLN A 93 10.24 6.31 -14.47
C GLN A 93 11.05 6.55 -13.19
N LYS A 94 10.71 7.59 -12.42
CA LYS A 94 11.36 7.86 -11.12
C LYS A 94 11.19 6.70 -10.14
N LEU A 95 9.99 6.10 -10.08
CA LEU A 95 9.73 4.92 -9.25
C LEU A 95 10.55 3.72 -9.72
N LEU A 96 10.61 3.46 -11.03
CA LEU A 96 11.40 2.37 -11.59
C LEU A 96 12.90 2.53 -11.26
N LEU A 97 13.46 3.72 -11.47
CA LEU A 97 14.86 4.02 -11.13
C LEU A 97 15.13 3.85 -9.63
N LYS A 98 14.17 4.23 -8.77
CA LYS A 98 14.29 4.01 -7.33
C LYS A 98 14.30 2.51 -6.99
N VAL A 99 13.42 1.71 -7.60
CA VAL A 99 13.39 0.25 -7.41
C VAL A 99 14.69 -0.38 -7.90
N LEU A 100 15.18 -0.01 -9.09
CA LEU A 100 16.45 -0.49 -9.62
C LEU A 100 17.63 -0.12 -8.71
N SER A 101 17.68 1.11 -8.20
CA SER A 101 18.72 1.54 -7.26
C SER A 101 18.69 0.75 -5.95
N LEU A 102 17.50 0.47 -5.40
CA LEU A 102 17.36 -0.35 -4.20
C LEU A 102 17.79 -1.80 -4.47
N ASN A 103 17.34 -2.37 -5.59
CA ASN A 103 17.58 -3.77 -5.93
C ASN A 103 19.03 -4.06 -6.35
N ALA A 104 19.78 -3.05 -6.80
CA ALA A 104 21.20 -3.23 -7.12
C ALA A 104 22.00 -3.74 -5.91
N THR A 105 21.54 -3.47 -4.68
CA THR A 105 22.17 -3.97 -3.45
C THR A 105 22.04 -5.47 -3.24
N TYR A 106 21.14 -6.15 -3.97
CA TYR A 106 21.02 -7.61 -3.95
C TYR A 106 22.03 -8.32 -4.85
N LEU A 107 22.71 -7.59 -5.74
CA LEU A 107 23.76 -8.16 -6.58
C LEU A 107 25.05 -8.35 -5.76
N PRO A 108 25.79 -9.45 -5.98
CA PRO A 108 27.13 -9.61 -5.43
C PRO A 108 28.03 -8.43 -5.83
N ALA A 109 28.93 -8.02 -4.93
CA ALA A 109 29.80 -6.87 -5.17
C ALA A 109 30.77 -7.08 -6.35
N ASP A 110 31.09 -8.34 -6.66
CA ASP A 110 31.93 -8.79 -7.76
C ASP A 110 31.14 -9.13 -9.04
N TYR A 111 29.81 -8.96 -9.04
CA TYR A 111 29.00 -9.21 -10.22
C TYR A 111 29.26 -8.16 -11.31
N SER A 112 29.94 -8.56 -12.37
CA SER A 112 30.29 -7.71 -13.51
C SER A 112 29.84 -8.35 -14.83
N PRO A 113 28.68 -7.97 -15.39
CA PRO A 113 28.21 -8.52 -16.65
C PRO A 113 28.99 -7.96 -17.85
N GLU A 114 28.99 -8.70 -18.97
CA GLU A 114 29.53 -8.24 -20.25
C GLU A 114 28.79 -6.98 -20.73
N ARG A 115 29.55 -6.03 -21.27
CA ARG A 115 29.08 -4.73 -21.75
C ARG A 115 29.49 -4.51 -23.19
N GLY A 116 28.59 -3.95 -23.99
CA GLY A 116 28.88 -3.51 -25.36
C GLY A 116 29.65 -2.18 -25.40
N PRO A 117 30.16 -1.78 -26.57
CA PRO A 117 30.92 -0.54 -26.74
C PRO A 117 30.16 0.73 -26.37
N THR A 118 28.84 0.73 -26.55
CA THR A 118 27.94 1.86 -26.26
C THR A 118 27.31 1.80 -24.86
N GLU A 119 27.75 0.86 -24.01
CA GLU A 119 27.19 0.63 -22.68
C GLU A 119 28.02 1.22 -21.53
N ASP A 120 28.90 2.15 -21.87
CA ASP A 120 29.56 2.97 -20.86
C ASP A 120 28.51 3.72 -20.01
N GLY A 121 28.75 3.84 -18.72
CA GLY A 121 27.82 4.47 -17.77
C GLY A 121 26.51 3.71 -17.49
N PHE A 122 26.29 2.52 -18.06
CA PHE A 122 25.14 1.68 -17.67
C PHE A 122 25.32 1.13 -16.25
N GLN A 123 24.23 1.12 -15.49
CA GLN A 123 24.16 0.49 -14.18
C GLN A 123 23.60 -0.92 -14.30
N VAL A 124 24.01 -1.81 -13.40
CA VAL A 124 23.49 -3.17 -13.30
C VAL A 124 22.52 -3.26 -12.13
N SER A 125 21.39 -3.93 -12.32
CA SER A 125 20.41 -4.17 -11.27
C SER A 125 19.55 -5.39 -11.62
N LEU A 126 18.58 -5.68 -10.77
CA LEU A 126 17.59 -6.72 -10.97
C LEU A 126 16.18 -6.22 -10.70
N LEU A 127 15.21 -6.86 -11.36
CA LEU A 127 13.79 -6.62 -11.17
C LEU A 127 13.13 -7.88 -10.64
N LEU A 128 12.33 -7.68 -9.59
CA LEU A 128 11.42 -8.65 -9.00
C LEU A 128 9.98 -8.26 -9.38
N PRO A 129 9.06 -9.22 -9.50
CA PRO A 129 7.64 -8.91 -9.68
C PRO A 129 7.16 -8.01 -8.56
N VAL A 130 6.52 -6.89 -8.91
CA VAL A 130 5.89 -6.01 -7.91
C VAL A 130 4.40 -6.29 -7.86
N GLY A 131 3.91 -6.56 -6.65
CA GLY A 131 2.50 -6.77 -6.38
C GLY A 131 1.80 -5.48 -5.94
N PRO A 132 0.46 -5.47 -5.89
CA PRO A 132 -0.26 -4.43 -5.17
C PRO A 132 0.17 -4.44 -3.69
N LEU A 133 0.34 -3.26 -3.10
CA LEU A 133 0.55 -3.17 -1.65
C LEU A 133 -0.70 -3.69 -0.93
N SER A 134 -0.52 -4.60 0.02
CA SER A 134 -1.63 -4.99 0.88
C SER A 134 -2.02 -3.83 1.78
N PHE A 135 -3.27 -3.82 2.29
CA PHE A 135 -3.67 -2.84 3.32
C PHE A 135 -2.77 -2.90 4.56
N GLY A 136 -2.21 -4.09 4.87
CA GLY A 136 -1.21 -4.25 5.92
C GLY A 136 0.08 -3.50 5.60
N ASP A 137 0.56 -3.56 4.36
CA ASP A 137 1.78 -2.86 3.92
C ASP A 137 1.57 -1.34 3.89
N VAL A 138 0.46 -0.89 3.30
CA VAL A 138 0.04 0.52 3.33
C VAL A 138 -0.08 1.00 4.78
N GLY A 139 -0.66 0.17 5.64
CA GLY A 139 -0.77 0.42 7.06
C GLY A 139 0.57 0.60 7.78
N LYS A 140 1.51 -0.32 7.56
CA LYS A 140 2.89 -0.25 8.10
C LYS A 140 3.63 0.98 7.60
N LEU A 141 3.52 1.29 6.31
CA LEU A 141 4.13 2.47 5.68
C LEU A 141 3.57 3.78 6.24
N ASN A 142 2.31 3.79 6.69
CA ASN A 142 1.64 4.97 7.26
C ASN A 142 1.66 5.01 8.80
N ARG A 143 2.35 4.09 9.48
CA ARG A 143 2.32 4.01 10.96
C ARG A 143 2.98 5.22 11.63
N ASP A 144 4.14 5.61 11.13
CA ASP A 144 4.92 6.74 11.62
C ASP A 144 5.24 7.68 10.45
N LEU A 145 4.21 8.37 9.95
CA LEU A 145 4.38 9.41 8.92
C LEU A 145 5.27 10.58 9.39
N GLY A 146 5.59 10.63 10.68
CA GLY A 146 6.25 11.77 11.29
C GLY A 146 5.35 13.00 11.17
N CYS A 147 5.96 14.15 10.95
CA CYS A 147 5.26 15.40 10.72
C CYS A 147 4.40 15.33 9.46
N ALA A 148 3.12 15.67 9.57
CA ALA A 148 2.17 15.68 8.45
C ALA A 148 2.59 16.61 7.28
N VAL A 149 3.43 17.62 7.56
CA VAL A 149 3.91 18.59 6.56
C VAL A 149 5.24 18.18 5.95
N CYS A 150 6.24 17.82 6.77
CA CYS A 150 7.62 17.63 6.30
C CYS A 150 8.15 16.20 6.42
N GLY A 151 7.38 15.27 7.00
CA GLY A 151 7.77 13.87 7.17
C GLY A 151 8.89 13.60 8.20
N LYS A 152 9.46 14.63 8.84
CA LYS A 152 10.43 14.45 9.93
C LYS A 152 9.79 13.67 11.08
N LYS A 153 10.53 12.74 11.68
CA LYS A 153 10.07 12.00 12.86
C LYS A 153 9.56 12.98 13.93
N SER A 154 8.36 12.74 14.41
CA SER A 154 7.75 13.53 15.47
C SER A 154 6.73 12.72 16.24
N ASP A 155 6.84 12.76 17.56
CA ASP A 155 5.86 12.23 18.50
C ASP A 155 4.87 13.32 18.98
N ASN A 156 5.09 14.58 18.58
CA ASN A 156 4.26 15.71 18.97
C ASN A 156 2.97 15.72 18.16
N ARG A 157 1.91 15.19 18.74
CA ARG A 157 0.57 15.18 18.16
C ARG A 157 -0.19 16.47 18.42
N CYS A 158 -1.12 16.80 17.53
CA CYS A 158 -2.06 17.90 17.76
C CYS A 158 -2.73 17.73 19.12
N ALA A 159 -2.53 18.70 20.03
CA ALA A 159 -3.01 18.62 21.42
C ALA A 159 -4.53 18.43 21.54
N ARG A 160 -5.28 18.87 20.51
CA ARG A 160 -6.74 18.84 20.50
C ARG A 160 -7.31 17.49 20.05
N CYS A 161 -6.94 17.01 18.87
CA CYS A 161 -7.54 15.80 18.28
C CYS A 161 -6.66 14.55 18.41
N LYS A 162 -5.35 14.72 18.66
CA LYS A 162 -4.33 13.66 18.74
C LYS A 162 -4.20 12.76 17.49
N SER A 163 -4.84 13.12 16.38
CA SER A 163 -4.89 12.28 15.17
C SER A 163 -3.71 12.47 14.23
N VAL A 164 -3.06 13.64 14.25
CA VAL A 164 -1.92 14.00 13.37
C VAL A 164 -0.72 14.48 14.20
N SER A 165 0.49 14.29 13.67
CA SER A 165 1.75 14.70 14.29
C SER A 165 2.40 15.86 13.52
N TYR A 166 3.06 16.77 14.23
CA TYR A 166 3.84 17.88 13.68
C TYR A 166 5.21 17.94 14.36
N CYS A 167 6.29 18.25 13.65
CA CYS A 167 7.60 18.41 14.31
C CYS A 167 7.70 19.69 15.16
N GLY A 168 6.75 20.62 15.01
CA GLY A 168 6.64 21.85 15.79
C GLY A 168 5.48 22.72 15.32
N ASP A 169 5.29 23.86 15.99
CA ASP A 169 4.17 24.80 15.78
C ASP A 169 4.12 25.35 14.35
N GLU A 170 5.26 25.53 13.69
CA GLU A 170 5.33 26.03 12.32
C GLU A 170 4.60 25.10 11.34
N CYS A 171 4.88 23.79 11.43
CA CYS A 171 4.22 22.79 10.61
C CYS A 171 2.73 22.66 10.98
N GLN A 172 2.38 22.78 12.27
CA GLN A 172 0.98 22.78 12.68
C GLN A 172 0.20 23.97 12.11
N ARG A 173 0.80 25.17 12.11
CA ARG A 173 0.19 26.39 11.55
C ARG A 173 0.06 26.30 10.03
N ALA A 174 1.08 25.75 9.36
CA ALA A 174 1.06 25.55 7.90
C ALA A 174 -0.07 24.59 7.47
N ASP A 175 -0.31 23.52 8.21
CA ASP A 175 -1.37 22.54 7.93
C ASP A 175 -2.76 22.97 8.47
N TRP A 176 -2.86 24.09 9.20
CA TRP A 176 -4.08 24.39 9.96
C TRP A 176 -5.30 24.62 9.08
N SER A 177 -5.17 25.20 7.88
CA SER A 177 -6.31 25.38 6.96
C SER A 177 -6.99 24.06 6.64
N ASP A 178 -6.19 23.03 6.41
CA ASP A 178 -6.63 21.72 5.93
C ASP A 178 -6.99 20.81 7.13
N HIS A 179 -6.23 20.93 8.22
CA HIS A 179 -6.46 20.18 9.44
C HIS A 179 -7.66 20.68 10.26
N LYS A 180 -7.98 21.98 10.26
CA LYS A 180 -8.97 22.58 11.18
C LYS A 180 -10.33 21.87 11.17
N GLN A 181 -10.82 21.46 10.00
CA GLN A 181 -12.10 20.74 9.88
C GLN A 181 -12.02 19.34 10.52
N SER A 182 -10.98 18.57 10.19
CA SER A 182 -10.75 17.22 10.75
C SER A 182 -10.40 17.25 12.24
N CYS A 183 -9.69 18.27 12.69
CA CYS A 183 -9.38 18.50 14.10
C CYS A 183 -10.65 18.68 14.93
N ARG A 184 -11.60 19.46 14.41
CA ARG A 184 -12.87 19.78 15.08
C ARG A 184 -13.88 18.64 15.02
N SER A 185 -13.78 17.75 14.03
CA SER A 185 -14.76 16.68 13.86
C SER A 185 -14.74 15.66 15.00
N ILE A 186 -13.60 15.47 15.67
CA ILE A 186 -13.44 14.49 16.77
C ILE A 186 -13.84 15.08 18.14
N VAL A 187 -13.81 16.41 18.26
CA VAL A 187 -13.97 17.10 19.56
C VAL A 187 -15.45 17.16 19.94
N GLY A 188 -15.75 16.78 21.19
CA GLY A 188 -17.11 16.76 21.72
C GLY A 188 -17.98 15.63 21.15
N GLY A 189 -17.36 14.63 20.52
CA GLY A 189 -18.06 13.41 20.13
C GLY A 189 -18.44 12.55 21.34
N THR A 190 -19.46 11.74 21.16
CA THR A 190 -19.97 10.78 22.13
C THR A 190 -19.16 9.50 22.05
N TRP A 191 -18.40 9.19 23.10
CA TRP A 191 -17.54 8.00 23.16
C TRP A 191 -18.20 6.88 23.95
N ARG A 192 -18.21 5.67 23.39
CA ARG A 192 -18.68 4.45 24.05
C ARG A 192 -17.55 3.45 24.18
N THR A 193 -17.36 2.92 25.37
CA THR A 193 -16.46 1.79 25.59
C THR A 193 -17.21 0.51 25.28
N VAL A 194 -16.75 -0.22 24.28
CA VAL A 194 -17.37 -1.44 23.78
C VAL A 194 -16.37 -2.59 23.94
N PRO A 195 -16.73 -3.66 24.66
CA PRO A 195 -15.94 -4.87 24.68
C PRO A 195 -15.94 -5.53 23.30
N PHE A 196 -14.83 -6.14 22.92
CA PHE A 196 -14.71 -6.88 21.67
C PHE A 196 -14.25 -8.31 21.91
N ALA A 197 -14.57 -9.19 20.97
CA ALA A 197 -14.09 -10.55 20.91
C ALA A 197 -13.09 -10.72 19.75
N ALA A 198 -12.13 -11.63 19.89
CA ALA A 198 -11.17 -11.94 18.81
C ALA A 198 -11.80 -12.78 17.68
N MET A 199 -12.97 -13.38 17.93
CA MET A 199 -13.71 -14.21 16.99
C MET A 199 -15.21 -13.92 17.09
N ALA A 200 -15.94 -14.21 16.02
CA ALA A 200 -17.38 -14.15 16.03
C ALA A 200 -17.94 -15.35 16.82
N PRO A 201 -19.06 -15.20 17.56
CA PRO A 201 -19.71 -16.31 18.23
C PRO A 201 -20.06 -17.44 17.25
N GLY A 202 -19.84 -18.70 17.64
CA GLY A 202 -20.11 -19.87 16.79
C GLY A 202 -19.00 -20.20 15.79
N THR A 203 -17.90 -19.45 15.79
CA THR A 203 -16.70 -19.72 14.96
C THR A 203 -15.50 -20.19 15.78
N GLU A 204 -15.76 -20.65 17.00
CA GLU A 204 -14.74 -21.19 17.89
C GLU A 204 -14.01 -22.37 17.23
N GLY A 205 -12.68 -22.31 17.19
CA GLY A 205 -11.86 -23.34 16.56
C GLY A 205 -11.73 -23.23 15.02
N MET A 206 -12.40 -22.27 14.37
CA MET A 206 -12.28 -22.07 12.92
C MET A 206 -11.09 -21.17 12.56
N CYS A 207 -10.43 -21.48 11.45
CA CYS A 207 -9.47 -20.59 10.81
C CYS A 207 -10.19 -19.49 10.02
N MET A 208 -9.59 -18.31 9.93
CA MET A 208 -10.17 -17.19 9.18
C MET A 208 -9.15 -16.58 8.23
N SER A 209 -9.61 -16.31 7.01
CA SER A 209 -8.86 -15.67 5.95
C SER A 209 -9.60 -14.44 5.46
N VAL A 210 -8.87 -13.35 5.19
CA VAL A 210 -9.48 -12.15 4.60
C VAL A 210 -9.16 -12.09 3.12
N MET A 211 -10.21 -12.22 2.30
CA MET A 211 -10.12 -12.13 0.85
C MET A 211 -10.56 -10.75 0.35
N ASN A 212 -9.99 -10.31 -0.77
CA ASN A 212 -10.37 -9.09 -1.48
C ASN A 212 -10.35 -9.33 -3.00
N ARG A 213 -10.73 -8.33 -3.80
CA ARG A 213 -10.74 -8.41 -5.26
C ARG A 213 -9.40 -8.74 -5.92
N LEU A 214 -8.29 -8.58 -5.20
CA LEU A 214 -6.93 -8.88 -5.65
C LEU A 214 -6.43 -10.23 -5.14
N THR A 215 -7.25 -10.95 -4.36
CA THR A 215 -6.89 -12.27 -3.85
C THR A 215 -7.11 -13.31 -4.93
N THR A 216 -6.03 -13.89 -5.44
CA THR A 216 -6.09 -14.96 -6.45
C THR A 216 -6.36 -16.30 -5.76
N THR A 217 -7.55 -16.86 -5.96
CA THR A 217 -7.97 -18.14 -5.37
C THR A 217 -7.17 -19.34 -5.87
N GLY A 218 -6.51 -19.24 -7.02
CA GLY A 218 -5.56 -20.25 -7.53
C GLY A 218 -4.25 -20.36 -6.75
N HIS A 219 -3.98 -19.45 -5.80
CA HIS A 219 -2.78 -19.42 -4.96
C HIS A 219 -3.11 -19.46 -3.46
N THR A 220 -3.91 -20.45 -3.05
CA THR A 220 -4.40 -20.60 -1.66
C THR A 220 -3.30 -20.53 -0.59
N ARG A 221 -2.09 -21.01 -0.88
CA ARG A 221 -0.91 -20.93 0.03
C ARG A 221 -0.46 -19.51 0.37
N THR A 222 -0.82 -18.51 -0.45
CA THR A 222 -0.44 -17.11 -0.22
C THR A 222 -1.50 -16.30 0.53
N ILE A 223 -2.68 -16.89 0.78
CA ILE A 223 -3.76 -16.22 1.51
C ILE A 223 -3.41 -16.27 3.00
N PRO A 224 -3.25 -15.13 3.68
CA PRO A 224 -2.99 -15.12 5.11
C PRO A 224 -4.18 -15.75 5.87
N VAL A 225 -3.87 -16.76 6.68
CA VAL A 225 -4.84 -17.46 7.53
C VAL A 225 -4.47 -17.17 8.98
N SER A 226 -5.43 -16.70 9.77
CA SER A 226 -5.29 -16.67 11.23
C SER A 226 -5.88 -17.95 11.82
N THR A 227 -5.12 -18.57 12.72
CA THR A 227 -5.56 -19.74 13.47
C THR A 227 -6.33 -19.34 14.74
N PRO A 228 -7.07 -20.27 15.38
CA PRO A 228 -7.67 -20.03 16.69
C PRO A 228 -6.64 -19.64 17.75
N SER A 229 -5.45 -20.24 17.72
CA SER A 229 -4.37 -19.93 18.66
C SER A 229 -3.89 -18.48 18.53
N ASP A 230 -3.80 -17.94 17.32
CA ASP A 230 -3.42 -16.54 17.08
C ASP A 230 -4.41 -15.54 17.69
N ARG A 231 -5.61 -16.01 18.06
CA ARG A 231 -6.74 -15.21 18.52
C ARG A 231 -7.14 -15.50 19.96
N ALA A 232 -6.39 -16.36 20.65
CA ALA A 232 -6.56 -16.60 22.07
C ALA A 232 -6.13 -15.38 22.92
N ALA A 233 -5.21 -14.57 22.39
CA ALA A 233 -4.71 -13.36 23.03
C ALA A 233 -5.31 -12.10 22.39
N PRO A 234 -5.40 -10.98 23.15
CA PRO A 234 -5.85 -9.71 22.61
C PRO A 234 -4.87 -9.18 21.54
N PRO A 235 -5.36 -8.49 20.48
CA PRO A 235 -4.47 -7.90 19.47
C PRO A 235 -3.50 -6.90 20.08
N LYS A 236 -2.25 -6.88 19.62
CA LYS A 236 -1.20 -5.95 20.08
C LYS A 236 -1.67 -4.51 19.96
N ASN A 237 -1.51 -3.72 21.03
CA ASN A 237 -1.87 -2.31 21.03
C ASN A 237 -0.79 -1.43 20.39
N VAL A 238 -0.71 -1.45 19.06
CA VAL A 238 0.26 -0.62 18.31
C VAL A 238 -0.10 0.87 18.28
N HIS A 239 -1.32 1.24 18.67
CA HIS A 239 -1.79 2.62 18.70
C HIS A 239 -1.61 3.28 20.08
N GLY A 240 -1.32 2.50 21.12
CA GLY A 240 -1.27 3.00 22.50
C GLY A 240 -2.61 3.61 22.92
N SER A 241 -2.58 4.83 23.44
CA SER A 241 -3.78 5.62 23.78
C SER A 241 -4.25 6.54 22.63
N ASN A 242 -3.63 6.45 21.45
CA ASN A 242 -3.94 7.35 20.34
C ASN A 242 -5.30 7.02 19.72
N VAL A 243 -5.90 8.05 19.12
CA VAL A 243 -7.13 7.91 18.34
C VAL A 243 -6.76 7.49 16.92
N PHE A 244 -7.42 6.45 16.42
CA PHE A 244 -7.23 5.90 15.08
C PHE A 244 -8.58 5.58 14.43
N LEU A 245 -8.59 5.39 13.11
CA LEU A 245 -9.81 5.10 12.37
C LEU A 245 -10.06 3.58 12.28
N VAL A 246 -11.27 3.15 12.62
CA VAL A 246 -11.73 1.78 12.42
C VAL A 246 -12.86 1.74 11.40
N LYS A 247 -12.89 0.66 10.63
CA LYS A 247 -14.05 0.24 9.86
C LYS A 247 -14.85 -0.75 10.69
N ILE A 248 -16.15 -0.49 10.82
CA ILE A 248 -17.12 -1.33 11.50
C ILE A 248 -18.09 -1.83 10.44
N GLN A 249 -18.24 -3.15 10.31
CA GLN A 249 -19.01 -3.77 9.23
C GLN A 249 -19.87 -4.90 9.77
N VAL A 250 -21.17 -4.91 9.44
CA VAL A 250 -22.06 -6.04 9.78
C VAL A 250 -21.80 -7.23 8.85
N ALA A 251 -22.01 -8.43 9.37
CA ALA A 251 -21.98 -9.64 8.56
C ALA A 251 -23.11 -9.64 7.52
N LEU A 252 -22.81 -10.05 6.29
CA LEU A 252 -23.77 -10.23 5.21
C LEU A 252 -24.40 -11.63 5.29
N MET A 253 -25.12 -11.88 6.38
CA MET A 253 -25.87 -13.13 6.58
C MET A 253 -27.37 -12.86 6.49
N THR A 254 -28.16 -13.88 6.15
CA THR A 254 -29.62 -13.79 6.17
C THR A 254 -30.10 -13.61 7.62
N GLY A 255 -30.89 -12.56 7.88
CA GLY A 255 -31.45 -12.27 9.20
C GLY A 255 -30.83 -11.07 9.90
N ARG A 256 -31.06 -10.95 11.22
CA ARG A 256 -30.55 -9.83 12.04
C ARG A 256 -29.07 -10.06 12.36
N PRO A 257 -28.16 -9.12 12.03
CA PRO A 257 -26.75 -9.23 12.39
C PRO A 257 -26.57 -9.43 13.90
N GLN A 258 -25.71 -10.37 14.31
CA GLN A 258 -25.35 -10.61 15.71
C GLN A 258 -23.93 -10.12 16.05
N GLU A 259 -23.18 -9.75 15.02
CA GLU A 259 -21.77 -9.37 15.11
C GLU A 259 -21.43 -8.27 14.10
N MET A 260 -20.47 -7.42 14.49
CA MET A 260 -19.84 -6.43 13.63
C MET A 260 -18.34 -6.67 13.63
N MET A 261 -17.77 -6.87 12.45
CA MET A 261 -16.33 -6.94 12.25
C MET A 261 -15.74 -5.53 12.35
N VAL A 262 -14.74 -5.37 13.22
CA VAL A 262 -14.07 -4.10 13.50
C VAL A 262 -12.60 -4.24 13.21
N TYR A 263 -12.07 -3.40 12.34
CA TYR A 263 -10.65 -3.39 12.04
C TYR A 263 -10.12 -2.02 11.66
N ASP A 264 -8.87 -1.78 11.98
CA ASP A 264 -8.13 -0.62 11.49
C ASP A 264 -7.52 -0.90 10.11
N ARG A 265 -7.03 0.14 9.43
CA ARG A 265 -6.56 0.02 8.05
C ARG A 265 -5.38 -0.96 7.90
N GLN A 266 -4.51 -1.00 8.89
CA GLN A 266 -3.35 -1.90 8.93
C GLN A 266 -3.69 -3.31 9.45
N LYS A 267 -4.95 -3.58 9.81
CA LYS A 267 -5.42 -4.81 10.45
C LYS A 267 -4.59 -5.22 11.69
N SER A 268 -4.07 -4.23 12.40
CA SER A 268 -3.47 -4.43 13.73
C SER A 268 -4.55 -4.71 14.79
N VAL A 269 -5.75 -4.20 14.53
CA VAL A 269 -6.98 -4.55 15.22
C VAL A 269 -7.86 -5.26 14.19
N HIS A 270 -8.28 -6.48 14.49
CA HIS A 270 -9.26 -7.23 13.70
C HIS A 270 -10.06 -8.10 14.67
N VAL A 271 -11.20 -7.57 15.11
CA VAL A 271 -12.00 -8.03 16.25
C VAL A 271 -13.49 -7.91 15.94
N PHE A 272 -14.35 -8.33 16.86
CA PHE A 272 -15.79 -8.32 16.70
C PHE A 272 -16.48 -7.62 17.86
N PHE A 273 -17.40 -6.70 17.57
CA PHE A 273 -18.43 -6.32 18.54
C PHE A 273 -19.60 -7.28 18.39
N THR A 274 -20.14 -7.78 19.50
CA THR A 274 -21.18 -8.81 19.49
C THR A 274 -22.42 -8.32 20.23
N ALA A 275 -23.59 -8.68 19.73
CA ALA A 275 -24.87 -8.37 20.37
C ALA A 275 -24.96 -8.98 21.79
N LEU A 276 -24.34 -10.14 22.02
CA LEU A 276 -24.29 -10.78 23.33
C LEU A 276 -23.37 -10.03 24.31
N GLY A 277 -22.21 -9.57 23.85
CA GLY A 277 -21.22 -8.93 24.72
C GLY A 277 -21.59 -7.50 25.14
N ALA A 278 -22.29 -6.77 24.26
CA ALA A 278 -22.66 -5.37 24.51
C ALA A 278 -23.96 -4.98 23.77
N PRO A 279 -25.12 -5.51 24.18
CA PRO A 279 -26.37 -5.39 23.41
C PRO A 279 -26.79 -3.94 23.17
N ALA A 280 -26.75 -3.09 24.20
CA ALA A 280 -27.16 -1.69 24.07
C ALA A 280 -26.27 -0.91 23.07
N TYR A 281 -24.95 -1.09 23.15
CA TYR A 281 -24.02 -0.41 22.23
C TYR A 281 -24.04 -1.00 20.83
N PHE A 282 -24.26 -2.31 20.70
CA PHE A 282 -24.43 -2.96 19.42
C PHE A 282 -25.62 -2.36 18.66
N GLU A 283 -26.76 -2.18 19.33
CA GLU A 283 -27.94 -1.56 18.75
C GLU A 283 -27.73 -0.07 18.43
N GLU A 284 -27.06 0.68 19.31
CA GLU A 284 -26.69 2.09 19.07
C GLU A 284 -25.82 2.21 17.79
N LEU A 285 -24.78 1.38 17.66
CA LEU A 285 -23.90 1.36 16.48
C LEU A 285 -24.64 0.91 15.22
N LEU A 286 -25.57 -0.06 15.32
CA LEU A 286 -26.35 -0.54 14.19
C LEU A 286 -27.32 0.54 13.68
N ALA A 287 -27.95 1.26 14.61
CA ALA A 287 -28.83 2.39 14.30
C ALA A 287 -28.04 3.52 13.62
N GLU A 288 -26.87 3.87 14.15
CA GLU A 288 -25.99 4.87 13.51
C GLU A 288 -25.52 4.45 12.12
N MET A 289 -25.18 3.18 11.93
CA MET A 289 -24.74 2.63 10.65
C MET A 289 -25.86 2.68 9.61
N ARG A 290 -27.12 2.43 10.00
CA ARG A 290 -28.29 2.52 9.11
C ARG A 290 -28.85 3.93 8.96
N GLY A 291 -28.43 4.83 9.85
CA GLY A 291 -28.84 6.22 9.87
C GLY A 291 -28.10 7.12 8.88
N PRO A 292 -28.33 8.44 8.94
CA PRO A 292 -27.79 9.40 7.96
C PRO A 292 -26.25 9.52 7.99
N ARG A 293 -25.60 9.10 9.08
CA ARG A 293 -24.13 9.18 9.30
C ARG A 293 -23.39 7.86 9.05
N GLY A 294 -24.09 6.80 8.67
CA GLY A 294 -23.48 5.49 8.46
C GLY A 294 -22.95 5.32 7.05
N GLY A 295 -23.76 5.73 6.06
CA GLY A 295 -23.47 5.55 4.64
C GLY A 295 -23.44 4.08 4.21
N TYR A 296 -23.01 3.82 2.98
CA TYR A 296 -22.76 2.47 2.44
C TYR A 296 -23.89 1.45 2.67
N ASP A 297 -25.13 1.89 2.42
CA ASP A 297 -26.36 1.08 2.54
C ASP A 297 -26.58 0.43 3.91
N GLY A 298 -26.00 1.01 4.97
CA GLY A 298 -26.13 0.49 6.33
C GLY A 298 -25.36 -0.79 6.59
N LEU A 299 -24.39 -1.12 5.73
CA LEU A 299 -23.57 -2.33 5.84
C LEU A 299 -22.23 -2.11 6.54
N LYS A 300 -21.73 -0.87 6.50
CA LYS A 300 -20.48 -0.49 7.13
C LYS A 300 -20.48 0.99 7.45
N MET A 301 -19.68 1.36 8.44
CA MET A 301 -19.34 2.74 8.73
C MET A 301 -17.88 2.85 9.18
N TYR A 302 -17.38 4.08 9.23
CA TYR A 302 -16.06 4.38 9.76
C TYR A 302 -16.19 5.29 10.97
N ARG A 303 -15.48 4.95 12.04
CA ARG A 303 -15.51 5.72 13.30
C ARG A 303 -14.12 5.83 13.90
N TRP A 304 -13.91 6.91 14.63
CA TRP A 304 -12.71 7.08 15.43
C TRP A 304 -12.79 6.18 16.66
N ALA A 305 -11.69 5.50 16.98
CA ALA A 305 -11.57 4.64 18.13
C ALA A 305 -10.23 4.86 18.83
N ARG A 306 -10.16 4.47 20.10
CA ARG A 306 -8.92 4.37 20.87
C ARG A 306 -8.96 3.11 21.74
N ARG A 307 -7.82 2.49 21.97
CA ARG A 307 -7.71 1.34 22.86
C ARG A 307 -7.77 1.82 24.30
N VAL A 308 -8.59 1.18 25.14
CA VAL A 308 -8.72 1.51 26.57
C VAL A 308 -8.30 0.37 27.48
N SER A 309 -8.45 -0.87 27.05
CA SER A 309 -7.94 -2.06 27.72
C SER A 309 -7.58 -3.15 26.70
N ASP A 310 -7.13 -4.30 27.17
CA ASP A 310 -6.81 -5.43 26.31
C ASP A 310 -8.02 -5.95 25.53
N TRP A 311 -9.26 -5.76 26.01
CA TRP A 311 -10.46 -6.31 25.37
C TRP A 311 -11.53 -5.26 25.06
N GLU A 312 -11.20 -3.97 25.15
CA GLU A 312 -12.15 -2.89 24.93
C GLU A 312 -11.60 -1.79 24.03
N LEU A 313 -12.49 -1.27 23.17
CA LEU A 313 -12.28 -0.07 22.37
C LEU A 313 -13.26 1.01 22.81
N SER A 314 -12.77 2.23 22.95
CA SER A 314 -13.64 3.40 23.06
C SER A 314 -13.86 3.97 21.65
N VAL A 315 -15.11 3.97 21.18
CA VAL A 315 -15.51 4.37 19.82
C VAL A 315 -16.33 5.66 19.89
N CYS A 316 -16.00 6.63 19.05
CA CYS A 316 -16.79 7.83 18.84
C CYS A 316 -17.97 7.50 17.93
N VAL A 317 -19.20 7.60 18.43
CA VAL A 317 -20.39 7.04 17.78
C VAL A 317 -21.02 8.01 16.77
N ASP A 318 -21.09 9.29 17.14
CA ASP A 318 -21.88 10.35 16.50
C ASP A 318 -21.08 11.27 15.55
N LYS A 319 -19.76 11.12 15.50
CA LYS A 319 -18.88 11.91 14.63
C LYS A 319 -18.26 11.05 13.54
N GLU A 320 -18.68 11.29 12.30
CA GLU A 320 -18.09 10.66 11.13
C GLU A 320 -16.79 11.38 10.70
N PRO A 321 -15.83 10.66 10.09
CA PRO A 321 -14.66 11.28 9.48
C PRO A 321 -15.10 12.25 8.36
N GLN A 322 -14.59 13.48 8.42
CA GLN A 322 -14.95 14.56 7.49
C GLN A 322 -14.04 14.59 6.25
N THR A 323 -12.99 13.79 6.24
CA THR A 323 -12.05 13.67 5.11
C THR A 323 -12.39 12.44 4.29
N GLU A 324 -12.04 12.47 3.00
CA GLU A 324 -12.14 11.29 2.13
C GLU A 324 -11.46 10.07 2.79
N ILE A 325 -12.23 9.01 2.99
CA ILE A 325 -11.75 7.78 3.64
C ILE A 325 -11.13 6.90 2.56
N LYS A 326 -9.82 7.04 2.38
CA LYS A 326 -9.03 6.14 1.54
C LYS A 326 -8.82 4.82 2.29
N TRP A 327 -9.83 3.95 2.32
CA TRP A 327 -9.76 2.64 2.98
C TRP A 327 -9.14 1.60 2.08
#